data_AF-A0A242D9L0-F1
#
_entry.id   AF-A0A242D9L0-F1
#
_cell.length_a   1.000
_cell.length_b   1.000
_cell.length_c   1.000
_cell.angle_alpha   90.00
_cell.angle_beta   90.00
_cell.angle_gamma   90.00
#
_symmetry.space_group_name_H-M   'P 1'
#
loop_
_entity.id
_entity.type
_entity.pdbx_description
1 polymer ?
#
loop_
_entity_poly.entity_id
_entity_poly.type
_entity_poly.pdbx_seq_one_letter_code
_entity_poly.pdbx_strand_id
1 'polypeptide(L)' 'MRKVYGDLNTTVEMVRRNTAPLNAHRLGLEKTPCIKKGTCGDCLQAECICNTIAITRRSMAKDRIVIFLIIEEVGL' A
#
# COMPACT_ATOMS: atom_id res chain seq x y z
N MET A 1 0.63 13.81 -1.72
CA MET A 1 0.54 12.32 -1.83
C MET A 1 -0.84 11.91 -2.37
N ARG A 2 -0.95 10.95 -3.31
CA ARG A 2 -2.25 10.45 -3.80
C ARG A 2 -2.74 9.29 -2.91
N LYS A 3 -3.91 9.47 -2.27
CA LYS A 3 -4.52 8.47 -1.36
C LYS A 3 -5.69 7.69 -1.99
N VAL A 4 -6.21 8.18 -3.12
CA VAL A 4 -7.34 7.59 -3.87
C VAL A 4 -6.98 7.57 -5.35
N TYR A 5 -7.38 6.52 -6.07
CA TYR A 5 -7.18 6.34 -7.51
C TYR A 5 -8.50 6.01 -8.21
N GLY A 6 -8.55 6.20 -9.53
CA GLY A 6 -9.79 6.06 -10.30
C GLY A 6 -10.28 4.62 -10.47
N ASP A 7 -9.36 3.64 -10.45
CA ASP A 7 -9.69 2.23 -10.68
C ASP A 7 -8.82 1.29 -9.84
N LEU A 8 -9.25 0.02 -9.76
CA LEU A 8 -8.59 -1.01 -8.96
C LEU A 8 -7.17 -1.33 -9.47
N ASN A 9 -6.97 -1.40 -10.79
CA ASN A 9 -5.67 -1.77 -11.36
C ASN A 9 -4.64 -0.69 -11.04
N THR A 10 -4.98 0.58 -11.28
CA THR A 10 -4.15 1.74 -10.91
C THR A 10 -3.89 1.76 -9.40
N THR A 11 -4.90 1.45 -8.57
CA THR A 11 -4.74 1.38 -7.11
C THR A 11 -3.68 0.36 -6.71
N VAL A 12 -3.81 -0.88 -7.21
CA VAL A 12 -2.88 -1.98 -6.88
C VAL A 12 -1.46 -1.68 -7.39
N GLU A 13 -1.34 -1.13 -8.59
CA GLU A 13 -0.07 -0.72 -9.16
C GLU A 13 0.61 0.34 -8.28
N MET A 14 -0.13 1.37 -7.89
CA MET A 14 0.40 2.46 -7.08
C MET A 14 0.77 2.03 -5.65
N VAL A 15 0.01 1.10 -5.06
CA VAL A 15 0.43 0.46 -3.79
C VAL A 15 1.79 -0.19 -3.95
N ARG A 16 2.01 -0.97 -5.02
CA ARG A 16 3.27 -1.69 -5.26
C ARG A 16 4.42 -0.78 -5.69
N ARG A 17 4.16 0.31 -6.41
CA ARG A 17 5.18 1.21 -6.97
C ARG A 17 5.52 2.41 -6.07
N ASN A 18 4.62 2.83 -5.19
CA ASN A 18 4.80 4.05 -4.40
C ASN A 18 4.61 3.79 -2.89
N THR A 19 3.39 3.46 -2.46
CA THR A 19 3.05 3.43 -1.02
C THR A 19 3.80 2.35 -0.25
N ALA A 20 3.92 1.14 -0.80
CA ALA A 20 4.65 0.05 -0.17
C ALA A 20 6.16 0.30 -0.14
N PRO A 21 6.83 0.74 -1.22
CA PRO A 21 8.23 1.15 -1.16
C PRO A 21 8.54 2.26 -0.14
N LEU A 22 7.72 3.31 -0.10
CA LEU A 22 7.87 4.41 0.87
C LEU A 22 7.75 3.90 2.31
N ASN A 23 6.77 3.03 2.59
CA ASN A 23 6.61 2.43 3.91
C ASN A 23 7.70 1.41 4.23
N ALA A 24 8.19 0.65 3.25
CA ALA A 24 9.32 -0.25 3.44
C ALA A 24 10.57 0.52 3.84
N HIS A 25 10.86 1.64 3.17
CA HIS A 25 11.96 2.54 3.54
C HIS A 25 11.79 3.11 4.95
N ARG A 26 10.59 3.62 5.27
CA ARG A 26 10.26 4.14 6.62
C ARG A 26 10.47 3.11 7.73
N LEU A 27 10.23 1.82 7.44
CA LEU A 27 10.31 0.72 8.40
C LEU A 27 11.64 -0.03 8.39
N GLY A 28 12.58 0.32 7.49
CA GLY A 28 13.88 -0.36 7.39
C GLY A 28 13.79 -1.82 6.90
N LEU A 29 12.88 -2.13 5.97
CA LEU A 29 12.67 -3.48 5.42
C LEU A 29 13.70 -3.86 4.34
N GLU A 30 14.98 -3.89 4.73
CA GLU A 30 16.14 -3.94 3.84
C GLU A 30 16.21 -5.19 2.95
N LYS A 31 15.55 -6.30 3.30
CA LYS A 31 15.55 -7.50 2.44
C LYS A 31 14.67 -7.34 1.21
N THR A 32 13.83 -6.32 1.14
CA THR A 32 12.93 -6.09 0.01
C THR A 32 13.67 -5.51 -1.22
N PRO A 33 13.30 -5.91 -2.45
CA PRO A 33 13.79 -5.26 -3.67
C PRO A 33 13.35 -3.80 -3.76
N CYS A 34 12.23 -3.43 -3.13
CA CYS A 34 11.71 -2.07 -3.10
C CYS A 34 12.74 -1.08 -2.54
N ILE A 35 13.44 -1.46 -1.45
CA ILE A 35 14.51 -0.63 -0.87
C ILE A 35 15.83 -0.84 -1.63
N LYS A 36 16.22 -2.09 -1.88
CA LYS A 36 17.53 -2.41 -2.47
C LYS A 36 17.72 -1.90 -3.89
N LYS A 37 16.68 -1.93 -4.72
CA LYS A 37 16.72 -1.60 -6.15
C LYS A 37 15.91 -0.35 -6.51
N GLY A 38 15.20 0.25 -5.54
CA GLY A 38 14.29 1.38 -5.78
C GLY A 38 13.08 1.04 -6.66
N THR A 39 12.87 -0.23 -7.00
CA THR A 39 11.82 -0.71 -7.89
C THR A 39 11.17 -1.96 -7.32
N CYS A 40 9.87 -2.13 -7.57
CA CYS A 40 9.15 -3.34 -7.15
C CYS A 40 9.69 -4.55 -7.92
N GLY A 41 10.08 -5.60 -7.19
CA GLY A 41 10.57 -6.86 -7.76
C GLY A 41 9.58 -8.02 -7.62
N ASP A 42 8.29 -7.73 -7.39
CA ASP A 42 7.22 -8.72 -7.18
C ASP A 42 7.62 -9.83 -6.18
N CYS A 43 8.14 -9.42 -5.03
CA CYS A 43 8.77 -10.34 -4.10
C CYS A 43 7.78 -11.00 -3.13
N LEU A 44 8.12 -12.22 -2.71
CA LEU A 44 7.44 -12.97 -1.64
C LEU A 44 8.35 -13.17 -0.40
N GLN A 45 9.25 -12.22 -0.16
CA GLN A 45 10.18 -12.27 0.97
C GLN A 45 9.45 -12.04 2.30
N ALA A 46 10.04 -12.47 3.42
CA ALA A 46 9.47 -12.28 4.76
C ALA A 46 9.14 -10.81 5.08
N GLU A 47 9.92 -9.86 4.54
CA GLU A 47 9.74 -8.42 4.74
C GLU A 47 8.85 -7.76 3.66
N CYS A 48 8.18 -8.55 2.80
CA CYS A 48 7.27 -8.00 1.79
C CYS A 48 6.03 -7.39 2.45
N ILE A 49 6.00 -6.07 2.57
CA ILE A 49 4.90 -5.33 3.22
C ILE A 49 3.61 -5.35 2.39
N CYS A 50 3.70 -5.49 1.07
CA CYS A 50 2.54 -5.58 0.18
C CYS A 50 2.15 -7.02 -0.16
N ASN A 51 2.45 -7.98 0.73
CA ASN A 51 2.19 -9.41 0.51
C ASN A 51 0.70 -9.78 0.48
N THR A 52 -0.18 -8.92 1.03
CA THR A 52 -1.61 -9.16 1.11
C THR A 52 -2.37 -7.90 0.66
N ILE A 53 -3.32 -8.07 -0.26
CA ILE A 53 -4.23 -7.01 -0.70
C ILE A 53 -5.65 -7.53 -0.52
N ALA A 54 -6.45 -6.83 0.30
CA ALA A 54 -7.84 -7.17 0.53
C ALA A 54 -8.75 -6.24 -0.27
N ILE A 55 -9.70 -6.80 -1.03
CA ILE A 55 -10.74 -6.06 -1.75
C ILE A 55 -12.07 -6.34 -1.05
N THR A 56 -12.70 -5.30 -0.51
CA THR A 56 -14.00 -5.42 0.16
C THR A 56 -15.10 -4.94 -0.75
N ARG A 57 -15.99 -5.85 -1.19
CA ARG A 57 -17.19 -5.48 -1.95
C ARG A 57 -18.31 -4.93 -1.06
N ARG A 58 -18.56 -5.57 0.10
CA ARG A 58 -19.53 -5.10 1.10
C ARG A 58 -19.22 -5.64 2.50
N SER A 59 -19.67 -4.93 3.53
CA SER A 59 -19.82 -5.43 4.90
C SER A 59 -21.30 -5.58 5.23
N MET A 60 -21.72 -6.74 5.77
CA MET A 60 -23.11 -6.96 6.21
C MET A 60 -23.40 -6.35 7.57
N ALA A 61 -22.38 -6.20 8.42
CA ALA A 61 -22.52 -5.59 9.72
C ALA A 61 -22.62 -4.08 9.56
N LYS A 62 -23.71 -3.50 10.10
CA LYS A 62 -23.94 -2.06 10.11
C LYS A 62 -22.80 -1.36 10.86
N ASP A 63 -22.38 -0.20 10.33
CA ASP A 63 -21.38 0.68 10.96
C ASP A 63 -19.99 0.05 11.22
N ARG A 64 -19.68 -1.09 10.59
CA ARG A 64 -18.41 -1.81 10.79
C ARG A 64 -17.19 -1.13 10.17
N ILE A 65 -17.37 -0.43 9.05
CA ILE A 65 -16.28 0.18 8.29
C ILE A 65 -16.53 1.69 8.22
N VAL A 66 -15.67 2.46 8.85
CA VAL A 66 -15.63 3.91 8.77
C VAL A 66 -14.30 4.32 8.16
N ILE A 67 -14.33 5.12 7.10
CA ILE A 67 -13.13 5.59 6.39
C ILE A 67 -12.94 7.07 6.70
N PHE A 68 -11.81 7.40 7.31
CA PHE A 68 -11.35 8.78 7.48
C PHE A 68 -10.28 9.07 6.43
N LEU A 69 -10.56 10.01 5.53
CA LEU A 69 -9.61 10.43 4.51
C LEU A 69 -9.05 11.81 4.87
N ILE A 70 -7.76 11.87 5.15
CA ILE A 70 -7.05 13.12 5.42
C ILE A 70 -6.41 13.62 4.12
N ILE A 71 -6.84 14.79 3.62
CA ILE A 71 -6.39 15.34 2.33
C ILE A 71 -5.12 16.20 2.46
N GLU A 72 -4.79 16.62 3.67
CA GLU A 72 -3.58 17.38 3.97
C GLU A 72 -2.29 16.58 3.66
N GLU A 73 -1.19 17.30 3.44
CA GLU A 73 0.15 16.75 3.26
C GLU A 73 0.75 16.28 4.60
N VAL A 74 0.03 15.38 5.26
CA VAL A 74 0.41 14.73 6.51
C VAL A 74 0.47 13.22 6.33
N GLY A 75 1.48 12.62 6.96
CA GLY A 75 1.83 11.21 6.80
C GLY A 75 2.69 10.94 5.56
N LEU A 76 3.14 9.69 5.46
CA LEU A 76 3.93 9.12 4.36
C LEU A 76 3.05 8.25 3.46
#